data_AF-A0AAP5UZV0-F1
#
_entry.id   AF-A0AAP5UZV0-F1
#
_cell.length_a   1.000
_cell.length_b   1.000
_cell.length_c   1.000
_cell.angle_alpha   90.00
_cell.angle_beta   90.00
_cell.angle_gamma   90.00
#
_symmetry.space_group_name_H-M   'P 1'
#
loop_
_entity.id
_entity.type
_entity.pdbx_description
1 polymer ?
#
loop_
_entity_poly.entity_id
_entity_poly.type
_entity_poly.pdbx_seq_one_letter_code
_entity_poly.pdbx_strand_id
1 'polypeptide(L)'
;MTISTFGRLFGGIFGPDVSQPTASPPPKTDAAPVVVGRGAPNERHVMIAGEARLFRDEGDVVVQFRPAFDFDLRETPVGMKLIPSLEPHWAVLCEYHSSLTEAIASAIRTSRPHGSGEVATADAPSSSNHPVQRTHSLRARSEVPMVIENHVPVLESAVKAPPARRTERARYGVVKEWGEKTFPDGKRPGKTYESFCLTLEHRGETHILQGEGLRDAIAETHCRIGDRVEVRRLGKTKVPAVDSQGHPKLDATGAQILWDKWLWSISKRS
;
A
#
# COMPACT_ATOMS: atom_id res chain seq x y z
N MET A 1 -3.04 3.93 64.31
CA MET A 1 -3.55 4.65 65.49
C MET A 1 -2.69 5.90 65.63
N THR A 2 -3.20 7.12 65.80
CA THR A 2 -4.56 7.67 65.95
C THR A 2 -4.74 8.85 64.97
N ILE A 3 -5.78 8.91 64.14
CA ILE A 3 -7.06 9.60 64.42
C ILE A 3 -6.90 10.93 65.18
N SER A 4 -7.30 12.03 64.53
CA SER A 4 -7.83 13.23 65.18
C SER A 4 -8.98 13.78 64.30
N THR A 5 -9.88 14.60 64.84
CA THR A 5 -11.22 14.88 64.25
C THR A 5 -11.75 16.26 64.66
N PHE A 6 -12.82 16.71 63.99
CA PHE A 6 -13.58 17.99 64.06
C PHE A 6 -13.23 18.99 62.93
N GLY A 7 -14.20 19.67 62.29
CA GLY A 7 -15.65 19.52 62.46
C GLY A 7 -16.55 20.31 61.48
N ARG A 8 -17.84 19.94 61.49
CA ARG A 8 -19.04 20.65 60.97
C ARG A 8 -19.08 22.13 61.43
N LEU A 9 -19.78 23.11 60.83
CA LEU A 9 -20.63 23.32 59.62
C LEU A 9 -20.75 24.89 59.44
N PHE A 10 -21.67 25.62 58.79
CA PHE A 10 -22.99 25.42 58.16
C PHE A 10 -23.34 26.65 57.25
N GLY A 11 -24.08 26.46 56.15
CA GLY A 11 -25.00 27.48 55.60
C GLY A 11 -24.49 28.51 54.56
N GLY A 12 -25.41 29.00 53.72
CA GLY A 12 -25.19 30.04 52.69
C GLY A 12 -25.90 29.72 51.37
N ILE A 13 -26.91 30.49 50.97
CA ILE A 13 -27.73 30.29 49.76
C ILE A 13 -27.92 31.65 49.04
N PHE A 14 -28.21 31.59 47.73
CA PHE A 14 -28.56 32.66 46.79
C PHE A 14 -27.40 33.35 46.05
N GLY A 15 -27.57 33.49 44.74
CA GLY A 15 -26.62 34.09 43.79
C GLY A 15 -26.61 33.34 42.45
N PRO A 16 -27.59 33.57 41.54
CA PRO A 16 -27.55 33.04 40.19
C PRO A 16 -26.72 33.95 39.29
N ASP A 17 -25.66 33.43 38.68
CA ASP A 17 -25.03 34.06 37.51
C ASP A 17 -24.60 33.00 36.49
N VAL A 18 -24.59 33.38 35.22
CA VAL A 18 -24.41 32.50 34.07
C VAL A 18 -22.98 32.63 33.53
N SER A 19 -22.16 31.61 33.76
CA SER A 19 -20.92 31.41 33.02
C SER A 19 -20.54 29.93 32.99
N GLN A 20 -20.88 29.28 31.87
CA GLN A 20 -20.38 27.96 31.52
C GLN A 20 -19.22 28.11 30.52
N PRO A 21 -17.96 28.30 30.96
CA PRO A 21 -16.82 28.10 30.08
C PRO A 21 -16.81 26.61 29.68
N THR A 22 -16.79 26.37 28.37
CA THR A 22 -16.76 25.04 27.76
C THR A 22 -15.67 24.17 28.39
N ALA A 23 -16.05 22.98 28.84
CA ALA A 23 -15.08 21.96 29.24
C ALA A 23 -14.14 21.71 28.05
N SER A 24 -12.85 21.97 28.25
CA SER A 24 -11.84 21.65 27.24
C SER A 24 -11.91 20.15 26.96
N PRO A 25 -11.85 19.71 25.69
CA PRO A 25 -11.72 18.28 25.42
C PRO A 25 -10.47 17.77 26.14
N PRO A 26 -10.51 16.57 26.76
CA PRO A 26 -9.32 16.02 27.39
C PRO A 26 -8.19 15.99 26.36
N PRO A 27 -6.95 16.36 26.73
CA PRO A 27 -5.83 16.28 25.80
C PRO A 27 -5.80 14.85 25.28
N LYS A 28 -5.79 14.70 23.94
CA LYS A 28 -5.64 13.39 23.30
C LYS A 28 -4.37 12.79 23.88
N THR A 29 -4.52 11.80 24.75
CA THR A 29 -3.39 11.14 25.35
C THR A 29 -2.71 10.41 24.21
N ASP A 30 -1.47 10.78 23.90
CA ASP A 30 -0.65 10.04 22.95
C ASP A 30 -0.49 8.63 23.53
N ALA A 31 -1.35 7.73 23.06
CA ALA A 31 -1.49 6.40 23.63
C ALA A 31 -0.15 5.68 23.45
N ALA A 32 0.41 5.19 24.56
CA ALA A 32 1.70 4.52 24.54
C ALA A 32 1.70 3.42 23.45
N PRO A 33 2.75 3.35 22.61
CA PRO A 33 2.72 2.57 21.37
C PRO A 33 2.30 1.12 21.65
N VAL A 34 1.23 0.70 20.97
CA VAL A 34 0.54 -0.56 21.24
C VAL A 34 1.46 -1.73 20.87
N VAL A 35 2.07 -2.34 21.88
CA VAL A 35 2.94 -3.52 21.68
C VAL A 35 2.06 -4.73 21.38
N VAL A 36 2.33 -5.37 20.25
CA VAL A 36 1.63 -6.57 19.77
C VAL A 36 2.54 -7.80 19.77
N GLY A 37 1.95 -8.99 19.72
CA GLY A 37 2.67 -10.27 19.70
C GLY A 37 3.17 -10.71 21.07
N ARG A 38 2.52 -10.26 22.14
CA ARG A 38 2.80 -10.67 23.52
C ARG A 38 1.94 -11.85 23.99
N GLY A 39 1.06 -12.37 23.12
CA GLY A 39 0.11 -13.44 23.45
C GLY A 39 -1.14 -12.92 24.15
N ALA A 40 -1.59 -11.71 23.80
CA ALA A 40 -2.80 -11.12 24.38
C ALA A 40 -4.06 -11.93 24.00
N PRO A 41 -5.16 -11.88 24.77
CA PRO A 41 -6.35 -12.70 24.51
C PRO A 41 -7.00 -12.49 23.13
N ASN A 42 -6.79 -11.32 22.52
CA ASN A 42 -7.23 -10.96 21.17
C ASN A 42 -6.21 -11.27 20.06
N GLU A 43 -5.05 -11.86 20.38
CA GLU A 43 -3.98 -12.21 19.43
C GLU A 43 -4.01 -13.68 19.02
N ARG A 44 -3.82 -13.99 17.74
CA ARG A 44 -3.67 -15.35 17.20
C ARG A 44 -2.44 -15.43 16.30
N HIS A 45 -1.50 -16.29 16.68
CA HIS A 45 -0.35 -16.63 15.86
C HIS A 45 -0.71 -17.81 14.94
N VAL A 46 -0.45 -17.67 13.64
CA VAL A 46 -0.80 -18.67 12.61
C VAL A 46 0.36 -18.78 11.61
N MET A 47 0.76 -20.00 11.27
CA MET A 47 1.69 -20.24 10.16
C MET A 47 0.91 -20.28 8.84
N ILE A 48 1.25 -19.40 7.89
CA ILE A 48 0.58 -19.29 6.59
C ILE A 48 1.64 -19.30 5.49
N ALA A 49 1.58 -20.30 4.60
CA ALA A 49 2.56 -20.56 3.54
C ALA A 49 4.03 -20.65 4.03
N GLY A 50 4.25 -21.10 5.26
CA GLY A 50 5.57 -21.20 5.90
C GLY A 50 6.03 -19.93 6.61
N GLU A 51 5.35 -18.79 6.42
CA GLU A 51 5.62 -17.56 7.17
C GLU A 51 4.78 -17.47 8.45
N ALA A 52 5.37 -16.95 9.52
CA ALA A 52 4.63 -16.59 10.72
C ALA A 52 3.74 -15.37 10.46
N ARG A 53 2.48 -15.44 10.85
CA ARG A 53 1.53 -14.32 10.87
C ARG A 53 0.97 -14.15 12.27
N LEU A 54 0.74 -12.90 12.65
CA LEU A 54 -0.04 -12.53 13.82
C LEU A 54 -1.33 -11.87 13.32
N PHE A 55 -2.47 -12.26 13.88
CA PHE A 55 -3.74 -11.57 13.72
C PHE A 55 -4.16 -11.04 15.08
N ARG A 56 -4.62 -9.78 15.14
CA ARG A 56 -5.12 -9.17 16.35
C ARG A 56 -6.51 -8.58 16.10
N ASP A 57 -7.44 -8.95 16.96
CA ASP A 57 -8.83 -8.51 16.92
C ASP A 57 -8.99 -7.23 17.76
N GLU A 58 -9.39 -6.13 17.12
CA GLU A 58 -9.66 -4.84 17.77
C GLU A 58 -11.18 -4.55 17.82
N GLY A 59 -12.03 -5.56 17.59
CA GLY A 59 -13.49 -5.46 17.59
C GLY A 59 -14.07 -5.22 16.19
N ASP A 60 -13.96 -3.99 15.68
CA ASP A 60 -14.50 -3.61 14.36
C ASP A 60 -13.59 -4.05 13.19
N VAL A 61 -12.32 -4.36 13.48
CA VAL A 61 -11.30 -4.74 12.49
C VAL A 61 -10.33 -5.77 13.07
N VAL A 62 -9.91 -6.71 12.22
CA VAL A 62 -8.84 -7.65 12.51
C VAL A 62 -7.59 -7.26 11.73
N VAL A 63 -6.54 -6.86 12.46
CA VAL A 63 -5.26 -6.43 11.88
C VAL A 63 -4.34 -7.64 11.75
N GLN A 64 -3.81 -7.85 10.54
CA GLN A 64 -2.79 -8.86 10.26
C GLN A 64 -1.40 -8.22 10.25
N PHE A 65 -0.44 -8.88 10.88
CA PHE A 65 0.97 -8.52 10.94
C PHE A 65 1.86 -9.64 10.39
N ARG A 66 3.07 -9.27 9.98
CA ARG A 66 4.20 -10.16 9.70
C ARG A 66 5.41 -9.80 10.57
N PRO A 67 6.32 -10.74 10.85
CA PRO A 67 7.64 -10.37 11.36
C PRO A 67 8.36 -9.49 10.34
N ALA A 68 9.02 -8.46 10.83
CA ALA A 68 9.91 -7.59 10.08
C ALA A 68 11.13 -7.27 10.95
N PHE A 69 12.24 -6.90 10.31
CA PHE A 69 13.47 -6.54 11.00
C PHE A 69 13.85 -5.11 10.63
N ASP A 70 14.18 -4.31 11.64
CA ASP A 70 14.87 -3.04 11.43
C ASP A 70 16.30 -3.29 10.96
N PHE A 71 16.94 -2.26 10.40
CA PHE A 71 18.25 -2.36 9.76
C PHE A 71 19.15 -1.21 10.20
N ASP A 72 20.18 -1.54 10.99
CA ASP A 72 21.15 -0.57 11.50
C ASP A 72 22.37 -0.48 10.59
N LEU A 73 22.88 0.73 10.35
CA LEU A 73 24.21 0.89 9.76
C LEU A 73 25.27 0.77 10.88
N ARG A 74 26.00 -0.34 10.89
CA ARG A 74 27.01 -0.66 11.92
C ARG A 74 28.40 -0.81 11.28
N GLU A 75 29.44 -0.47 12.04
CA GLU A 75 30.83 -0.69 11.62
C GLU A 75 31.19 -2.18 11.70
N THR A 76 31.95 -2.67 10.71
CA THR A 76 32.43 -4.04 10.65
C THR A 76 33.88 -4.06 10.13
N PRO A 77 34.62 -5.18 10.27
CA PRO A 77 35.97 -5.32 9.70
C PRO A 77 36.06 -5.14 8.17
N VAL A 78 34.93 -5.08 7.46
CA VAL A 78 34.82 -4.80 6.01
C VAL A 78 34.11 -3.46 5.72
N GLY A 79 34.24 -2.50 6.65
CA GLY A 79 33.63 -1.18 6.61
C GLY A 79 32.20 -1.13 7.16
N MET A 80 31.53 0.01 6.98
CA MET A 80 30.12 0.16 7.38
C MET A 80 29.22 -0.80 6.58
N LYS A 81 28.35 -1.53 7.28
CA LYS A 81 27.36 -2.44 6.69
C LYS A 81 25.99 -2.23 7.31
N LEU A 82 24.96 -2.43 6.50
CA LEU A 82 23.58 -2.48 6.96
C LEU A 82 23.33 -3.88 7.54
N ILE A 83 23.06 -3.98 8.84
CA ILE A 83 22.87 -5.24 9.57
C ILE A 83 21.43 -5.27 10.11
N PRO A 84 20.65 -6.35 9.86
CA PRO A 84 19.33 -6.48 10.45
C PRO A 84 19.41 -6.60 11.99
N SER A 85 18.39 -6.09 12.67
CA SER A 85 18.13 -6.44 14.07
C SER A 85 18.04 -7.96 14.25
N LEU A 86 18.47 -8.46 15.40
CA LEU A 86 18.23 -9.86 15.79
C LEU A 86 16.81 -10.07 16.33
N GLU A 87 16.20 -9.01 16.88
CA GLU A 87 14.84 -9.02 17.40
C GLU A 87 13.88 -8.50 16.30
N PRO A 88 12.92 -9.32 15.83
CA PRO A 88 11.91 -8.87 14.88
C PRO A 88 10.81 -8.06 15.58
N HIS A 89 10.32 -7.02 14.91
CA HIS A 89 9.07 -6.35 15.25
C HIS A 89 7.92 -6.89 14.39
N TRP A 90 6.67 -6.59 14.79
CA TRP A 90 5.48 -6.93 14.01
C TRP A 90 5.03 -5.76 13.14
N ALA A 91 5.24 -5.88 11.83
CA ALA A 91 4.80 -4.88 10.86
C ALA A 91 3.39 -5.21 10.36
N VAL A 92 2.50 -4.22 10.31
CA VAL A 92 1.16 -4.35 9.71
C VAL A 92 1.27 -4.78 8.25
N LEU A 93 0.42 -5.73 7.86
CA LEU A 93 0.35 -6.30 6.51
C LEU A 93 -1.02 -6.04 5.85
N CYS A 94 -2.12 -6.20 6.58
CA CYS A 94 -3.47 -6.04 6.06
C CYS A 94 -4.49 -5.78 7.20
N GLU A 95 -5.65 -5.23 6.87
CA GLU A 95 -6.76 -4.98 7.78
C GLU A 95 -8.04 -5.63 7.23
N TYR A 96 -8.71 -6.44 8.05
CA TYR A 96 -9.88 -7.21 7.66
C TYR A 96 -11.12 -6.72 8.41
N HIS A 97 -12.12 -6.23 7.68
CA HIS A 97 -13.43 -5.82 8.21
C HIS A 97 -14.38 -7.04 8.27
N SER A 98 -13.91 -8.13 8.88
CA SER A 98 -14.59 -9.43 8.98
C SER A 98 -14.15 -10.14 10.27
N SER A 99 -14.81 -11.23 10.66
CA SER A 99 -14.40 -11.97 11.86
C SER A 99 -12.96 -12.52 11.76
N LEU A 100 -12.33 -12.72 12.91
CA LEU A 100 -10.97 -13.27 13.05
C LEU A 100 -10.76 -14.59 12.28
N THR A 101 -11.76 -15.48 12.29
CA THR A 101 -11.75 -16.73 11.53
C THR A 101 -11.78 -16.50 10.02
N GLU A 102 -12.58 -15.54 9.54
CA GLU A 102 -12.68 -15.19 8.12
C GLU A 102 -11.42 -14.47 7.62
N ALA A 103 -10.83 -13.60 8.45
CA ALA A 103 -9.57 -12.91 8.18
C ALA A 103 -8.41 -13.91 7.97
N ILE A 104 -8.25 -14.87 8.90
CA ILE A 104 -7.28 -15.96 8.79
C ILE A 104 -7.55 -16.80 7.54
N ALA A 105 -8.80 -17.21 7.30
CA ALA A 105 -9.16 -17.98 6.11
C ALA A 105 -8.92 -17.21 4.80
N SER A 106 -9.06 -15.88 4.81
CA SER A 106 -8.77 -15.01 3.67
C SER A 106 -7.28 -14.93 3.39
N ALA A 107 -6.46 -14.73 4.42
CA ALA A 107 -4.99 -14.75 4.32
C ALA A 107 -4.46 -16.11 3.83
N ILE A 108 -5.06 -17.22 4.27
CA ILE A 108 -4.71 -18.56 3.74
C ILE A 108 -5.03 -18.65 2.25
N ARG A 109 -6.20 -18.16 1.80
CA ARG A 109 -6.58 -18.16 0.37
C ARG A 109 -5.64 -17.29 -0.49
N THR A 110 -5.27 -16.09 -0.03
CA THR A 110 -4.36 -15.20 -0.78
C THR A 110 -2.90 -15.69 -0.78
N SER A 111 -2.48 -16.44 0.24
CA SER A 111 -1.13 -17.01 0.32
C SER A 111 -0.87 -18.18 -0.63
N ARG A 112 -1.91 -18.79 -1.22
CA ARG A 112 -1.75 -19.93 -2.13
C ARG A 112 -1.27 -19.46 -3.51
N PRO A 113 -0.06 -19.84 -3.97
CA PRO A 113 0.39 -19.48 -5.30
C PRO A 113 -0.53 -20.11 -6.35
N HIS A 114 -0.92 -19.32 -7.35
CA HIS A 114 -1.62 -19.82 -8.54
C HIS A 114 -0.62 -20.63 -9.40
N GLY A 115 -0.34 -21.87 -8.98
CA GLY A 115 0.66 -22.73 -9.61
C GLY A 115 0.69 -24.19 -9.12
N SER A 116 0.19 -24.51 -7.92
CA SER A 116 0.06 -25.89 -7.44
C SER A 116 -1.31 -26.51 -7.80
N GLY A 117 -1.51 -26.77 -9.09
CA GLY A 117 -2.64 -27.56 -9.57
C GLY A 117 -2.40 -29.06 -9.38
N GLU A 118 -2.61 -29.57 -8.17
CA GLU A 118 -2.42 -30.99 -7.85
C GLU A 118 -3.74 -31.78 -7.92
N VAL A 119 -3.86 -32.57 -9.00
CA VAL A 119 -4.71 -33.74 -9.23
C VAL A 119 -6.03 -33.81 -8.44
N ALA A 120 -7.13 -33.43 -9.09
CA ALA A 120 -8.43 -33.95 -8.71
C ALA A 120 -8.48 -35.47 -9.00
N THR A 121 -8.59 -36.28 -7.95
CA THR A 121 -8.94 -37.71 -8.10
C THR A 121 -10.35 -37.80 -8.64
N ALA A 122 -10.47 -38.16 -9.92
CA ALA A 122 -11.76 -38.40 -10.53
C ALA A 122 -12.38 -39.68 -9.97
N ASP A 123 -13.62 -39.58 -9.52
CA ASP A 123 -14.56 -40.69 -9.65
C ASP A 123 -15.95 -40.14 -10.02
N ALA A 124 -16.64 -40.86 -10.91
CA ALA A 124 -17.93 -40.47 -11.46
C ALA A 124 -18.63 -41.74 -11.97
N PRO A 125 -19.98 -41.76 -11.98
CA PRO A 125 -20.59 -41.67 -13.31
C PRO A 125 -21.97 -41.00 -13.38
N SER A 126 -22.22 -40.31 -14.51
CA SER A 126 -23.51 -40.19 -15.23
C SER A 126 -24.71 -39.51 -14.51
N SER A 127 -25.61 -38.79 -15.20
CA SER A 127 -26.16 -39.07 -16.53
C SER A 127 -26.70 -37.85 -17.31
N SER A 128 -26.73 -38.00 -18.64
CA SER A 128 -27.76 -37.53 -19.60
C SER A 128 -28.07 -36.04 -19.86
N ASN A 129 -27.65 -35.60 -21.06
CA ASN A 129 -28.48 -35.06 -22.16
C ASN A 129 -29.13 -33.64 -22.14
N HIS A 130 -28.49 -32.72 -22.90
CA HIS A 130 -29.08 -31.91 -24.01
C HIS A 130 -30.26 -30.90 -23.76
N PRO A 131 -30.57 -29.98 -24.72
CA PRO A 131 -29.65 -29.14 -25.50
C PRO A 131 -30.08 -27.64 -25.63
N VAL A 132 -29.13 -26.84 -26.15
CA VAL A 132 -29.25 -25.54 -26.84
C VAL A 132 -30.65 -25.00 -27.22
N GLN A 133 -30.90 -23.72 -26.91
CA GLN A 133 -31.68 -22.84 -27.80
C GLN A 133 -31.13 -21.40 -27.84
N ARG A 134 -31.10 -20.79 -29.04
CA ARG A 134 -30.78 -19.37 -29.29
C ARG A 134 -32.01 -18.68 -29.90
N THR A 135 -32.29 -17.45 -29.53
CA THR A 135 -33.17 -16.53 -30.29
C THR A 135 -32.64 -15.09 -30.25
N HIS A 136 -32.98 -14.29 -31.27
CA HIS A 136 -32.49 -12.91 -31.46
C HIS A 136 -33.64 -11.89 -31.45
N SER A 137 -33.45 -10.74 -30.78
CA SER A 137 -34.01 -9.41 -31.13
C SER A 137 -33.35 -8.37 -30.22
N LEU A 138 -32.66 -7.29 -30.65
CA LEU A 138 -32.86 -6.24 -31.67
C LEU A 138 -33.80 -5.08 -31.28
N ARG A 139 -33.22 -3.86 -31.29
CA ARG A 139 -33.83 -2.51 -31.11
C ARG A 139 -34.34 -2.21 -29.68
N ALA A 140 -34.47 -0.95 -29.25
CA ALA A 140 -34.35 0.33 -29.97
C ALA A 140 -33.42 1.36 -29.28
N ARG A 141 -33.26 2.54 -29.92
CA ARG A 141 -32.40 3.68 -29.55
C ARG A 141 -33.29 4.91 -29.31
N SER A 142 -32.95 5.74 -28.32
CA SER A 142 -33.39 7.15 -28.27
C SER A 142 -32.35 8.01 -27.55
N GLU A 143 -32.33 9.31 -27.87
CA GLU A 143 -31.33 10.28 -27.40
C GLU A 143 -31.99 11.41 -26.58
N VAL A 144 -31.16 12.28 -25.99
CA VAL A 144 -31.51 13.38 -25.07
C VAL A 144 -32.15 14.58 -25.82
N PRO A 145 -32.82 15.55 -25.15
CA PRO A 145 -32.05 16.74 -24.67
C PRO A 145 -32.61 17.53 -23.45
N MET A 146 -31.71 18.14 -22.67
CA MET A 146 -31.75 19.53 -22.11
C MET A 146 -32.92 20.00 -21.21
N VAL A 147 -32.91 21.11 -20.44
CA VAL A 147 -31.90 21.97 -19.73
C VAL A 147 -32.72 22.84 -18.75
N ILE A 148 -32.15 23.31 -17.63
CA ILE A 148 -32.31 24.70 -17.12
C ILE A 148 -31.30 24.98 -16.00
N GLU A 149 -30.97 26.27 -15.84
CA GLU A 149 -29.80 26.84 -15.17
C GLU A 149 -30.23 27.80 -14.04
N ASN A 150 -29.42 28.01 -12.99
CA ASN A 150 -29.66 29.04 -11.98
C ASN A 150 -28.37 29.44 -11.24
N HIS A 151 -28.18 30.74 -10.99
CA HIS A 151 -26.87 31.33 -10.69
C HIS A 151 -26.98 32.69 -9.96
N VAL A 152 -25.96 33.22 -9.25
CA VAL A 152 -24.58 32.72 -9.05
C VAL A 152 -24.15 32.54 -7.57
N PRO A 153 -24.06 33.58 -6.69
CA PRO A 153 -22.85 33.66 -5.85
C PRO A 153 -23.05 33.84 -4.32
N VAL A 154 -22.07 33.37 -3.56
CA VAL A 154 -21.22 34.17 -2.62
C VAL A 154 -19.99 33.33 -2.22
N LEU A 155 -18.98 33.96 -1.61
CA LEU A 155 -17.58 33.48 -1.52
C LEU A 155 -17.27 32.49 -0.38
N GLU A 156 -16.12 31.81 -0.56
CA GLU A 156 -15.24 31.18 0.43
C GLU A 156 -15.75 29.90 1.16
N SER A 157 -14.88 28.95 1.58
CA SER A 157 -13.41 28.90 1.52
C SER A 157 -12.88 27.56 1.00
N ALA A 158 -11.78 27.59 0.24
CA ALA A 158 -11.32 26.46 -0.56
C ALA A 158 -10.24 25.59 0.13
N VAL A 159 -10.67 24.67 1.01
CA VAL A 159 -9.80 23.55 1.45
C VAL A 159 -9.62 22.60 0.27
N LYS A 160 -8.55 22.83 -0.50
CA LYS A 160 -8.24 22.12 -1.74
C LYS A 160 -7.84 20.67 -1.47
N ALA A 161 -8.83 19.78 -1.47
CA ALA A 161 -8.61 18.33 -1.43
C ALA A 161 -7.55 17.92 -2.48
N PRO A 162 -6.62 17.00 -2.15
CA PRO A 162 -5.57 16.59 -3.08
C PRO A 162 -6.21 16.03 -4.36
N PRO A 163 -5.82 16.52 -5.55
CA PRO A 163 -6.48 16.12 -6.79
C PRO A 163 -6.37 14.61 -6.95
N ALA A 164 -7.52 13.95 -7.16
CA ALA A 164 -7.61 12.50 -7.29
C ALA A 164 -6.55 12.00 -8.28
N ARG A 165 -5.58 11.23 -7.77
CA ARG A 165 -4.37 10.88 -8.53
C ARG A 165 -4.80 10.17 -9.80
N ARG A 166 -4.59 10.81 -10.96
CA ARG A 166 -4.84 10.24 -12.29
C ARG A 166 -3.85 9.08 -12.49
N THR A 167 -4.19 7.90 -11.95
CA THR A 167 -3.33 6.72 -12.07
C THR A 167 -3.11 6.43 -13.54
N GLU A 168 -1.85 6.42 -13.95
CA GLU A 168 -1.47 6.16 -15.32
C GLU A 168 -1.99 4.77 -15.73
N ARG A 169 -2.56 4.64 -16.93
CA ARG A 169 -3.16 3.38 -17.37
C ARG A 169 -2.08 2.30 -17.40
N ALA A 170 -2.38 1.15 -16.78
CA ALA A 170 -1.50 0.00 -16.83
C ALA A 170 -1.24 -0.42 -18.29
N ARG A 171 -0.02 -0.87 -18.55
CA ARG A 171 0.46 -1.30 -19.85
C ARG A 171 0.67 -2.80 -19.82
N TYR A 172 0.14 -3.49 -20.83
CA TYR A 172 0.15 -4.94 -20.92
C TYR A 172 1.06 -5.35 -22.07
N GLY A 173 1.71 -6.51 -21.97
CA GLY A 173 2.46 -7.09 -23.07
C GLY A 173 3.40 -8.22 -22.67
N VAL A 174 4.12 -8.74 -23.65
CA VAL A 174 5.23 -9.68 -23.47
C VAL A 174 6.51 -8.88 -23.29
N VAL A 175 7.29 -9.16 -22.24
CA VAL A 175 8.61 -8.54 -22.05
C VAL A 175 9.56 -8.99 -23.16
N LYS A 176 10.13 -8.04 -23.90
CA LYS A 176 11.11 -8.29 -24.96
C LYS A 176 12.55 -8.09 -24.50
N GLU A 177 12.76 -7.04 -23.72
CA GLU A 177 14.07 -6.60 -23.23
C GLU A 177 13.86 -5.66 -22.05
N TRP A 178 14.91 -5.50 -21.24
CA TRP A 178 15.04 -4.45 -20.25
C TRP A 178 16.52 -4.13 -20.06
N GLY A 179 16.84 -2.93 -19.58
CA GLY A 179 18.22 -2.48 -19.42
C GLY A 179 18.35 -0.97 -19.44
N GLU A 180 19.57 -0.49 -19.30
CA GLU A 180 19.91 0.92 -19.47
C GLU A 180 19.92 1.27 -20.96
N LYS A 181 19.27 2.39 -21.32
CA LYS A 181 19.32 2.96 -22.67
C LYS A 181 19.49 4.47 -22.63
N THR A 182 20.08 4.99 -23.69
CA THR A 182 20.33 6.42 -23.90
C THR A 182 19.08 7.09 -24.50
N PHE A 183 18.51 8.08 -23.81
CA PHE A 183 17.34 8.83 -24.23
C PHE A 183 17.69 10.30 -24.52
N PRO A 184 17.01 10.98 -25.47
CA PRO A 184 17.22 12.41 -25.72
C PRO A 184 16.62 13.26 -24.58
N ASP A 185 17.37 14.25 -24.09
CA ASP A 185 16.88 15.21 -23.10
C ASP A 185 16.00 16.27 -23.79
N GLY A 186 14.69 16.08 -23.73
CA GLY A 186 13.70 17.04 -24.25
C GLY A 186 13.74 18.44 -23.62
N LYS A 187 14.50 18.65 -22.53
CA LYS A 187 14.76 19.98 -21.94
C LYS A 187 16.08 20.60 -22.42
N ARG A 188 16.96 19.83 -23.06
CA ARG A 188 18.30 20.24 -23.48
C ARG A 188 18.61 19.66 -24.87
N PRO A 189 18.13 20.30 -25.96
CA PRO A 189 18.33 19.79 -27.32
C PRO A 189 19.81 19.53 -27.60
N GLY A 190 20.09 18.39 -28.24
CA GLY A 190 21.46 17.92 -28.50
C GLY A 190 22.14 17.20 -27.32
N LYS A 191 21.50 17.09 -26.14
CA LYS A 191 21.98 16.25 -25.04
C LYS A 191 21.15 14.98 -24.89
N THR A 192 21.79 13.93 -24.42
CA THR A 192 21.18 12.67 -24.02
C THR A 192 21.41 12.40 -22.54
N TYR A 193 20.68 11.45 -21.99
CA TYR A 193 20.86 10.91 -20.65
C TYR A 193 20.54 9.42 -20.64
N GLU A 194 21.19 8.67 -19.76
CA GLU A 194 20.95 7.24 -19.60
C GLU A 194 19.87 7.02 -18.53
N SER A 195 19.03 6.00 -18.75
CA SER A 195 18.03 5.57 -17.77
C SER A 195 17.61 4.13 -18.06
N PHE A 196 17.21 3.41 -17.03
CA PHE A 196 16.68 2.07 -17.17
C PHE A 196 15.29 2.06 -17.80
N CYS A 197 15.06 1.12 -18.71
CA CYS A 197 13.80 0.93 -19.40
C CYS A 197 13.38 -0.56 -19.50
N LEU A 198 12.10 -0.76 -19.78
CA LEU A 198 11.45 -2.05 -20.01
C LEU A 198 10.63 -1.96 -21.30
N THR A 199 10.88 -2.86 -22.25
CA THR A 199 10.15 -2.90 -23.52
C THR A 199 9.16 -4.05 -23.52
N LEU A 200 7.88 -3.72 -23.74
CA LEU A 200 6.78 -4.67 -23.89
C LEU A 200 6.34 -4.71 -25.36
N GLU A 201 5.99 -5.89 -25.88
CA GLU A 201 5.22 -6.02 -27.12
C GLU A 201 3.79 -6.46 -26.82
N HIS A 202 2.80 -5.79 -27.43
CA HIS A 202 1.40 -6.15 -27.33
C HIS A 202 0.67 -5.89 -28.66
N ARG A 203 0.14 -6.96 -29.26
CA ARG A 203 -0.57 -6.91 -30.57
C ARG A 203 0.27 -6.32 -31.71
N GLY A 204 1.59 -6.51 -31.66
CA GLY A 204 2.54 -5.91 -32.61
C GLY A 204 2.96 -4.47 -32.29
N GLU A 205 2.28 -3.78 -31.36
CA GLU A 205 2.76 -2.49 -30.85
C GLU A 205 3.89 -2.70 -29.84
N THR A 206 4.93 -1.87 -29.92
CA THR A 206 6.02 -1.83 -28.94
C THR A 206 5.79 -0.68 -27.97
N HIS A 207 5.89 -0.96 -26.66
CA HIS A 207 5.76 0.01 -25.58
C HIS A 207 7.04 0.06 -24.76
N ILE A 208 7.76 1.18 -24.80
CA ILE A 208 8.95 1.41 -23.97
C ILE A 208 8.51 2.17 -22.72
N LEU A 209 8.79 1.59 -21.55
CA LEU A 209 8.56 2.18 -20.23
C LEU A 209 9.92 2.58 -19.63
N GLN A 210 10.00 3.72 -18.95
CA GLN A 210 11.27 4.31 -18.53
C GLN A 210 11.26 4.77 -17.05
N GLY A 211 12.33 4.45 -16.33
CA GLY A 211 12.65 5.00 -15.01
C GLY A 211 13.16 3.93 -14.03
N GLU A 212 14.09 4.32 -13.16
CA GLU A 212 14.90 3.39 -12.36
C GLU A 212 14.13 2.41 -11.46
N GLY A 213 12.93 2.75 -10.98
CA GLY A 213 12.09 1.82 -10.20
C GLY A 213 11.53 0.63 -10.98
N LEU A 214 11.73 0.58 -12.30
CA LEU A 214 11.50 -0.63 -13.09
C LEU A 214 12.49 -1.75 -12.71
N ARG A 215 13.72 -1.43 -12.28
CA ARG A 215 14.69 -2.41 -11.80
C ARG A 215 14.14 -3.16 -10.58
N ASP A 216 13.70 -2.39 -9.58
CA ASP A 216 13.10 -2.86 -8.34
C ASP A 216 11.91 -3.79 -8.64
N ALA A 217 10.97 -3.34 -9.48
CA ALA A 217 9.76 -4.09 -9.81
C ALA A 217 10.04 -5.37 -10.62
N ILE A 218 11.06 -5.39 -11.49
CA ILE A 218 11.50 -6.60 -12.21
C ILE A 218 12.13 -7.60 -11.23
N ALA A 219 12.95 -7.12 -10.28
CA ALA A 219 13.58 -7.94 -9.27
C ALA A 219 12.55 -8.57 -8.31
N GLU A 220 11.64 -7.75 -7.77
CA GLU A 220 10.56 -8.15 -6.85
C GLU A 220 9.63 -9.20 -7.47
N THR A 221 9.28 -9.05 -8.76
CA THR A 221 8.40 -9.99 -9.47
C THR A 221 9.13 -11.14 -10.16
N HIS A 222 10.47 -11.19 -10.06
CA HIS A 222 11.34 -12.11 -10.80
C HIS A 222 10.98 -12.19 -12.30
N CYS A 223 10.73 -11.03 -12.92
CA CYS A 223 10.27 -10.93 -14.31
C CYS A 223 11.40 -11.26 -15.31
N ARG A 224 11.08 -12.06 -16.33
CA ARG A 224 12.00 -12.52 -17.37
C ARG A 224 11.55 -12.06 -18.76
N ILE A 225 12.47 -12.06 -19.70
CA ILE A 225 12.15 -11.91 -21.14
C ILE A 225 11.26 -13.09 -21.55
N GLY A 226 10.18 -12.80 -22.27
CA GLY A 226 9.12 -13.75 -22.62
C GLY A 226 7.92 -13.77 -21.67
N ASP A 227 8.04 -13.22 -20.45
CA ASP A 227 6.90 -13.15 -19.52
C ASP A 227 5.80 -12.22 -20.05
N ARG A 228 4.54 -12.64 -19.91
CA ARG A 228 3.37 -11.77 -20.06
C ARG A 228 3.13 -11.01 -18.78
N VAL A 229 3.09 -9.69 -18.86
CA VAL A 229 2.95 -8.81 -17.70
C VAL A 229 1.95 -7.67 -17.91
N GLU A 230 1.39 -7.24 -16.80
CA GLU A 230 0.82 -5.91 -16.59
C GLU A 230 1.85 -5.06 -15.84
N VAL A 231 2.09 -3.83 -16.29
CA VAL A 231 3.02 -2.87 -15.69
C VAL A 231 2.31 -1.56 -15.40
N ARG A 232 2.38 -1.09 -14.16
CA ARG A 232 1.66 0.09 -13.68
C ARG A 232 2.58 1.04 -12.92
N ARG A 233 2.50 2.33 -13.25
CA ARG A 233 3.17 3.39 -12.50
C ARG A 233 2.34 3.74 -11.27
N LEU A 234 2.90 3.57 -10.07
CA LEU A 234 2.17 3.77 -8.81
C LEU A 234 2.21 5.23 -8.34
N GLY A 235 3.36 5.88 -8.50
CA GLY A 235 3.59 7.24 -8.03
C GLY A 235 5.08 7.53 -7.85
N LYS A 236 5.39 8.54 -7.05
CA LYS A 236 6.77 8.86 -6.64
C LYS A 236 6.97 8.49 -5.17
N THR A 237 8.17 8.04 -4.84
CA THR A 237 8.68 8.03 -3.47
C THR A 237 9.93 8.92 -3.37
N LYS A 238 10.29 9.32 -2.15
CA LYS A 238 11.58 9.93 -1.86
C LYS A 238 12.61 8.84 -1.63
N VAL A 239 13.74 8.91 -2.33
CA VAL A 239 14.92 8.07 -2.08
C VAL A 239 16.11 8.95 -1.70
N PRO A 240 17.03 8.46 -0.86
CA PRO A 240 18.26 9.17 -0.58
C PRO A 240 19.09 9.32 -1.86
N ALA A 241 19.57 10.53 -2.14
CA ALA A 241 20.44 10.80 -3.27
C ALA A 241 21.85 10.29 -3.00
N VAL A 242 22.46 9.69 -4.02
CA VAL A 242 23.83 9.18 -4.00
C VAL A 242 24.66 9.70 -5.17
N ASP A 243 25.99 9.70 -5.03
CA ASP A 243 26.93 9.88 -6.14
C ASP A 243 27.11 8.59 -6.97
N SER A 244 28.00 8.61 -7.96
CA SER A 244 28.31 7.45 -8.79
C SER A 244 29.20 6.39 -8.10
N GLN A 245 29.64 6.65 -6.88
CA GLN A 245 30.36 5.69 -6.01
C GLN A 245 29.44 5.11 -4.91
N GLY A 246 28.19 5.61 -4.80
CA GLY A 246 27.20 5.18 -3.81
C GLY A 246 27.19 6.02 -2.52
N HIS A 247 27.99 7.07 -2.40
CA HIS A 247 28.04 7.91 -1.20
C HIS A 247 26.82 8.84 -1.10
N PRO A 248 26.31 9.12 0.12
CA PRO A 248 25.29 10.14 0.37
C PRO A 248 25.62 11.51 -0.23
N LYS A 249 24.70 12.06 -1.04
CA LYS A 249 24.75 13.47 -1.42
C LYS A 249 24.11 14.33 -0.33
N LEU A 250 24.92 15.13 0.33
CA LEU A 250 24.48 16.08 1.35
C LEU A 250 24.23 17.46 0.74
N ASP A 251 23.36 18.24 1.37
CA ASP A 251 23.15 19.66 1.05
C ASP A 251 24.09 20.59 1.86
N ALA A 252 23.94 21.91 1.69
CA ALA A 252 24.76 22.91 2.37
C ALA A 252 24.58 22.96 3.90
N THR A 253 23.60 22.25 4.47
CA THR A 253 23.38 22.08 5.91
C THR A 253 23.92 20.74 6.44
N GLY A 254 24.40 19.87 5.56
CA GLY A 254 24.82 18.51 5.89
C GLY A 254 23.68 17.48 5.89
N ALA A 255 22.45 17.87 5.58
CA ALA A 255 21.31 16.95 5.48
C ALA A 255 21.35 16.17 4.15
N GLN A 256 20.89 14.92 4.14
CA GLN A 256 20.92 14.10 2.92
C GLN A 256 19.81 14.53 1.93
N ILE A 257 20.21 14.84 0.69
CA ILE A 257 19.32 15.24 -0.39
C ILE A 257 18.39 14.07 -0.75
N LEU A 258 17.09 14.34 -0.94
CA LEU A 258 16.08 13.34 -1.30
C LEU A 258 15.55 13.53 -2.73
N TRP A 259 15.78 12.55 -3.59
CA TRP A 259 15.33 12.53 -4.99
C TRP A 259 13.98 11.84 -5.17
N ASP A 260 13.25 12.21 -6.23
CA ASP A 260 11.98 11.57 -6.60
C ASP A 260 12.24 10.30 -7.45
N LYS A 261 12.12 9.11 -6.87
CA LYS A 261 12.10 7.84 -7.63
C LYS A 261 10.67 7.50 -8.01
N TRP A 262 10.43 7.18 -9.29
CA TRP A 262 9.15 6.63 -9.73
C TRP A 262 9.01 5.17 -9.28
N LEU A 263 7.96 4.87 -8.53
CA LEU A 263 7.56 3.52 -8.17
C LEU A 263 6.74 2.90 -9.30
N TRP A 264 7.07 1.65 -9.61
CA TRP A 264 6.40 0.81 -10.58
C TRP A 264 5.96 -0.48 -9.90
N SER A 265 4.87 -1.05 -10.40
CA SER A 265 4.44 -2.41 -10.10
C SER A 265 4.41 -3.19 -11.39
N ILE A 266 4.88 -4.43 -11.32
CA ILE A 266 4.72 -5.44 -12.37
C ILE A 266 3.79 -6.52 -11.81
N SER A 267 3.04 -7.20 -12.67
CA SER A 267 2.20 -8.34 -12.28
C SER A 267 2.17 -9.32 -13.45
N LYS A 268 2.63 -10.56 -13.22
CA LYS A 268 2.60 -11.60 -14.25
C LYS A 268 1.16 -12.00 -14.55
N ARG A 269 0.87 -12.24 -15.83
CA ARG A 269 -0.42 -12.75 -16.32
C ARG A 269 -0.15 -14.08 -17.01
N SER A 270 -0.64 -15.18 -16.44
CA SER A 270 -0.66 -16.52 -17.05
C SER A 270 -1.53 -16.52 -18.32
#